data_AF-A0A173X546-F1
#
_entry.id   AF-A0A173X546-F1
#
_cell.length_a   1.000
_cell.length_b   1.000
_cell.length_c   1.000
_cell.angle_alpha   90.00
_cell.angle_beta   90.00
_cell.angle_gamma   90.00
#
_symmetry.space_group_name_H-M   'P 1'
#
loop_
_entity.id
_entity.type
_entity.pdbx_description
1 polymer ?
#
loop_
_entity_poly.entity_id
_entity_poly.type
_entity_poly.pdbx_seq_one_letter_code
_entity_poly.pdbx_strand_id
1 'polypeptide(L)'
;MIRFNKARLVGARLVVLSFVLAAFTGLSAQNDTTFVANENPIIKYKYVGDSAAMVHDGKVYIYDGHDECPPPNEHYLINEWCVFSSPDLKTWTEHPVPLKAKDFSWAKGEAWASQVIERDGKFYWYVTVEHKTIPGKSIGVAVSDSPVSVLQSLI
;
A
#
# COMPACT_ATOMS: atom_id res chain seq x y z
N MET A 1 10.25 -2.75 82.78
CA MET A 1 10.52 -1.44 82.18
C MET A 1 10.23 -1.54 80.69
N ILE A 2 9.19 -0.85 80.22
CA ILE A 2 9.00 -0.21 78.90
C ILE A 2 9.03 -1.09 77.61
N ARG A 3 7.94 -0.94 76.85
CA ARG A 3 7.62 -1.48 75.50
C ARG A 3 8.60 -1.02 74.42
N PHE A 4 8.61 -1.64 73.23
CA PHE A 4 8.34 -0.95 71.95
C PHE A 4 8.03 -1.93 70.79
N ASN A 5 6.95 -1.61 70.09
CA ASN A 5 6.44 -2.20 68.85
C ASN A 5 7.42 -2.03 67.68
N LYS A 6 7.44 -2.98 66.74
CA LYS A 6 7.67 -2.68 65.32
C LYS A 6 6.59 -3.35 64.47
N ALA A 7 5.79 -2.51 63.85
CA ALA A 7 4.75 -2.85 62.90
C ALA A 7 5.33 -3.61 61.70
N ARG A 8 4.63 -4.65 61.26
CA ARG A 8 4.94 -5.39 60.03
C ARG A 8 4.10 -4.77 58.92
N LEU A 9 4.76 -4.10 57.98
CA LEU A 9 4.15 -3.53 56.78
C LEU A 9 3.60 -4.66 55.91
N VAL A 10 2.29 -4.63 55.61
CA VAL A 10 1.66 -5.53 54.63
C VAL A 10 1.95 -4.96 53.24
N GLY A 11 2.68 -5.72 52.42
CA GLY A 11 3.02 -5.33 51.06
C GLY A 11 1.79 -5.36 50.15
N ALA A 12 1.34 -4.19 49.71
CA ALA A 12 0.36 -4.07 48.62
C ALA A 12 1.04 -4.45 47.30
N ARG A 13 0.52 -5.49 46.62
CA ARG A 13 0.94 -5.84 45.26
C ARG A 13 0.35 -4.82 44.28
N LEU A 14 1.21 -4.03 43.66
CA LEU A 14 0.86 -3.09 42.59
C LEU A 14 0.61 -3.90 41.31
N VAL A 15 -0.65 -3.98 40.86
CA VAL A 15 -0.98 -4.47 39.51
C VAL A 15 -0.85 -3.30 38.56
N VAL A 16 0.22 -3.29 37.75
CA VAL A 16 0.38 -2.30 36.68
C VAL A 16 -0.42 -2.80 35.48
N LEU A 17 -1.60 -2.20 35.27
CA LEU A 17 -2.35 -2.36 34.02
C LEU A 17 -1.70 -1.45 32.97
N SER A 18 -0.86 -2.01 32.11
CA SER A 18 -0.30 -1.28 30.97
C SER A 18 -1.38 -1.09 29.91
N PHE A 19 -2.01 0.09 29.88
CA PHE A 19 -2.75 0.55 28.71
C PHE A 19 -1.73 0.90 27.61
N VAL A 20 -1.56 0.01 26.63
CA VAL A 20 -0.87 0.34 25.39
C VAL A 20 -1.81 1.23 24.59
N LEU A 21 -1.59 2.55 24.67
CA LEU A 21 -2.24 3.50 23.78
C LEU A 21 -1.60 3.35 22.40
N ALA A 22 -2.21 2.54 21.53
CA ALA A 22 -1.85 2.50 20.13
C ALA A 22 -2.11 3.90 19.53
N ALA A 23 -1.04 4.65 19.29
CA ALA A 23 -1.13 5.90 18.54
C ALA A 23 -1.50 5.54 17.10
N PHE A 24 -2.79 5.62 16.77
CA PHE A 24 -3.23 5.73 15.39
C PHE A 24 -2.77 7.11 14.89
N THR A 25 -1.56 7.17 14.33
CA THR A 25 -1.19 8.29 13.47
C THR A 25 -2.16 8.29 12.30
N GLY A 26 -3.09 9.23 12.30
CA GLY A 26 -4.05 9.40 11.21
C GLY A 26 -3.29 9.67 9.91
N LEU A 27 -3.16 8.65 9.07
CA LEU A 27 -2.93 8.85 7.65
C LEU A 27 -4.18 9.57 7.15
N SER A 28 -4.01 10.77 6.60
CA SER A 28 -5.04 11.37 5.76
C SER A 28 -5.30 10.40 4.62
N ALA A 29 -6.44 9.73 4.62
CA ALA A 29 -6.88 8.98 3.46
C ALA A 29 -7.02 9.98 2.31
N GLN A 30 -6.21 9.82 1.27
CA GLN A 30 -6.49 10.48 0.00
C GLN A 30 -7.90 10.01 -0.44
N ASN A 31 -8.68 10.90 -1.04
CA ASN A 31 -10.02 10.54 -1.50
C ASN A 31 -9.97 10.06 -2.94
N ASP A 32 -10.92 9.19 -3.30
CA ASP A 32 -11.18 8.82 -4.68
C ASP A 32 -11.46 10.05 -5.54
N THR A 33 -10.95 10.06 -6.78
CA THR A 33 -11.19 11.13 -7.77
C THR A 33 -11.81 10.54 -9.02
N THR A 34 -12.92 11.10 -9.51
CA THR A 34 -13.63 10.60 -10.70
C THR A 34 -13.45 11.53 -11.90
N PHE A 35 -13.27 10.96 -13.09
CA PHE A 35 -13.17 11.67 -14.35
C PHE A 35 -13.79 10.86 -15.50
N VAL A 36 -14.04 11.53 -16.64
CA VAL A 36 -14.54 10.89 -17.86
C VAL A 36 -13.45 10.90 -18.93
N ALA A 37 -13.08 9.73 -19.42
CA ALA A 37 -12.19 9.57 -20.56
C ALA A 37 -13.00 9.65 -21.87
N ASN A 38 -12.66 10.61 -22.74
CA ASN A 38 -13.32 10.80 -24.03
C ASN A 38 -12.47 10.37 -25.22
N GLU A 39 -11.18 10.11 -25.01
CA GLU A 39 -10.20 9.73 -26.02
C GLU A 39 -8.96 9.15 -25.33
N ASN A 40 -8.00 8.67 -26.13
CA ASN A 40 -6.69 8.27 -25.63
C ASN A 40 -5.73 9.47 -25.54
N PRO A 41 -4.82 9.49 -24.54
CA PRO A 41 -4.76 8.58 -23.39
C PRO A 41 -5.92 8.81 -22.41
N ILE A 42 -6.35 7.74 -21.74
CA ILE A 42 -7.47 7.79 -20.78
C ILE A 42 -7.13 8.68 -19.56
N ILE A 43 -5.88 8.64 -19.10
CA ILE A 43 -5.36 9.44 -17.99
C ILE A 43 -4.47 10.53 -18.59
N LYS A 44 -4.83 11.80 -18.37
CA LYS A 44 -4.16 12.96 -19.01
C LYS A 44 -3.31 13.81 -18.07
N TYR A 45 -3.47 13.62 -16.76
CA TYR A 45 -2.84 14.45 -15.73
C TYR A 45 -1.67 13.74 -15.03
N LYS A 46 -1.40 12.49 -15.39
CA LYS A 46 -0.37 11.63 -14.81
C LYS A 46 0.19 10.73 -15.91
N TYR A 47 1.49 10.50 -15.88
CA TYR A 47 2.11 9.48 -16.73
C TYR A 47 2.02 8.13 -16.01
N VAL A 48 1.42 7.16 -16.68
CA VAL A 48 1.22 5.82 -16.16
C VAL A 48 1.63 4.80 -17.22
N GLY A 49 2.13 3.65 -16.77
CA GLY A 49 2.66 2.60 -17.65
C GLY A 49 2.51 1.19 -17.10
N ASP A 50 2.84 0.20 -17.92
CA ASP A 50 2.81 -1.23 -17.60
C ASP A 50 1.45 -1.75 -17.10
N SER A 51 0.38 -1.32 -17.76
CA SER A 51 -1.00 -1.60 -17.33
C SER A 51 -1.34 -3.08 -17.20
N ALA A 52 -1.80 -3.47 -16.01
CA ALA A 52 -2.47 -4.74 -15.76
C ALA A 52 -3.94 -4.51 -15.46
N ALA A 53 -4.81 -5.35 -16.01
CA ALA A 53 -6.26 -5.24 -15.83
C ALA A 53 -6.84 -6.46 -15.11
N MET A 54 -7.87 -6.23 -14.28
CA MET A 54 -8.65 -7.27 -13.62
C MET A 54 -10.12 -6.84 -13.57
N VAL A 55 -11.04 -7.78 -13.77
CA VAL A 55 -12.48 -7.54 -13.58
C VAL A 55 -12.92 -8.11 -12.24
N HIS A 56 -13.59 -7.29 -11.42
CA HIS A 56 -14.15 -7.69 -10.13
C HIS A 56 -15.44 -6.89 -9.87
N ASP A 57 -16.49 -7.55 -9.37
CA ASP A 57 -17.78 -6.92 -9.02
C ASP A 57 -18.34 -5.95 -10.08
N GLY A 58 -18.28 -6.37 -11.35
CA GLY A 58 -18.83 -5.62 -12.48
C GLY A 58 -18.02 -4.37 -12.87
N LYS A 59 -16.82 -4.20 -12.32
CA LYS A 59 -15.87 -3.13 -12.68
C LYS A 59 -14.59 -3.70 -13.26
N VAL A 60 -14.01 -2.96 -14.19
CA VAL A 60 -12.61 -3.14 -14.60
C VAL A 60 -11.75 -2.32 -13.65
N TYR A 61 -10.66 -2.91 -13.17
CA TYR A 61 -9.59 -2.25 -12.44
C TYR A 61 -8.34 -2.27 -13.31
N ILE A 62 -7.63 -1.14 -13.39
CA ILE A 62 -6.30 -1.05 -13.99
C ILE A 62 -5.29 -0.64 -12.91
N TYR A 63 -4.14 -1.31 -12.96
CA TYR A 63 -3.02 -1.14 -12.04
C TYR A 63 -1.81 -0.74 -12.86
N ASP A 64 -1.27 0.45 -12.60
CA ASP A 64 -0.23 1.05 -13.42
C ASP A 64 0.95 1.53 -12.58
N GLY A 65 2.17 1.42 -13.09
CA GLY A 65 3.31 2.15 -12.55
C GLY A 65 3.17 3.65 -12.83
N HIS A 66 3.54 4.50 -11.86
CA HIS A 66 3.52 5.96 -12.00
C HIS A 66 4.89 6.48 -12.49
N ASP A 67 4.98 6.92 -13.74
CA ASP A 67 6.20 7.53 -14.29
C ASP A 67 6.38 8.96 -13.79
N GLU A 68 7.42 9.19 -12.98
CA GLU A 68 7.66 10.45 -12.27
C GLU A 68 8.95 11.16 -12.74
N CYS A 69 9.66 10.63 -13.75
CA CYS A 69 10.93 11.18 -14.20
C CYS A 69 10.75 12.61 -14.75
N PRO A 70 11.33 13.65 -14.12
CA PRO A 70 11.14 15.01 -14.59
C PRO A 70 12.06 15.31 -15.78
N PRO A 71 11.59 16.06 -16.79
CA PRO A 71 12.46 16.58 -17.84
C PRO A 71 13.59 17.44 -17.23
N PRO A 72 14.80 17.44 -17.82
CA PRO A 72 15.22 16.74 -19.04
C PRO A 72 15.81 15.34 -18.77
N ASN A 73 15.58 14.75 -17.59
CA ASN A 73 16.18 13.46 -17.27
C ASN A 73 15.52 12.33 -18.06
N GLU A 74 16.33 11.34 -18.45
CA GLU A 74 15.88 10.17 -19.22
C GLU A 74 16.22 8.87 -18.45
N HIS A 75 15.35 8.49 -17.51
CA HIS A 75 15.42 7.21 -16.81
C HIS A 75 14.04 6.82 -16.25
N TYR A 76 13.87 5.56 -15.87
CA TYR A 76 12.67 5.12 -15.17
C TYR A 76 12.71 5.57 -13.70
N LEU A 77 11.85 6.50 -13.34
CA LEU A 77 11.59 6.89 -11.95
C LEU A 77 10.14 6.51 -11.64
N ILE A 78 9.96 5.32 -11.06
CA ILE A 78 8.65 4.76 -10.77
C ILE A 78 8.66 4.33 -9.30
N ASN A 79 7.94 5.04 -8.42
CA ASN A 79 8.00 4.78 -6.98
C ASN A 79 6.78 4.01 -6.45
N GLU A 80 5.66 4.13 -7.15
CA GLU A 80 4.36 3.66 -6.69
C GLU A 80 3.50 3.14 -7.84
N TRP A 81 2.50 2.34 -7.47
CA TRP A 81 1.48 1.89 -8.40
C TRP A 81 0.16 2.62 -8.14
N CYS A 82 -0.43 3.15 -9.21
CA CYS A 82 -1.75 3.76 -9.21
C CYS A 82 -2.82 2.70 -9.48
N VAL A 83 -4.03 2.92 -8.96
CA VAL A 83 -5.18 2.05 -9.22
C VAL A 83 -6.34 2.89 -9.70
N PHE A 84 -6.93 2.48 -10.81
CA PHE A 84 -8.14 3.09 -11.35
C PHE A 84 -9.21 2.02 -11.55
N SER A 85 -10.49 2.38 -11.41
CA SER A 85 -11.61 1.49 -11.72
C SER A 85 -12.66 2.15 -12.61
N SER A 86 -13.39 1.35 -13.37
CA SER A 86 -14.48 1.81 -14.22
C SER A 86 -15.57 0.75 -14.38
N PRO A 87 -16.86 1.12 -14.24
CA PRO A 87 -17.97 0.21 -14.53
C PRO A 87 -18.35 0.16 -16.03
N ASP A 88 -17.88 1.13 -16.84
CA ASP A 88 -18.36 1.36 -18.20
C ASP A 88 -17.22 1.62 -19.22
N LEU A 89 -15.97 1.50 -18.79
CA LEU A 89 -14.73 1.83 -19.52
C LEU A 89 -14.63 3.29 -19.98
N LYS A 90 -15.48 4.19 -19.44
CA LYS A 90 -15.57 5.59 -19.85
C LYS A 90 -15.45 6.54 -18.65
N THR A 91 -16.18 6.25 -17.59
CA THR A 91 -16.12 6.95 -16.31
C THR A 91 -15.16 6.20 -15.41
N TRP A 92 -14.07 6.85 -15.04
CA TRP A 92 -12.98 6.27 -14.27
C TRP A 92 -12.89 6.90 -12.90
N THR A 93 -12.57 6.09 -11.89
CA THR A 93 -12.26 6.51 -10.53
C THR A 93 -10.79 6.18 -10.25
N GLU A 94 -9.96 7.19 -10.00
CA GLU A 94 -8.63 7.02 -9.40
C GLU A 94 -8.81 6.79 -7.90
N HIS A 95 -8.17 5.74 -7.41
CA HIS A 95 -8.12 5.40 -5.99
C HIS A 95 -6.82 5.89 -5.35
N PRO A 96 -6.78 6.07 -4.01
CA PRO A 96 -5.56 6.33 -3.27
C PRO A 96 -4.48 5.30 -3.59
N VAL A 97 -3.23 5.75 -3.70
CA VAL A 97 -2.08 4.87 -3.93
C VAL A 97 -2.01 3.82 -2.82
N PRO A 98 -2.22 2.53 -3.14
CA PRO A 98 -2.33 1.49 -2.10
C PRO A 98 -1.01 0.77 -1.84
N LEU A 99 -0.02 0.92 -2.73
CA LEU A 99 1.26 0.22 -2.68
C LEU A 99 2.38 1.03 -3.31
N LYS A 100 3.53 1.08 -2.62
CA LYS A 100 4.79 1.65 -3.09
C LYS A 100 5.87 0.58 -3.09
N ALA A 101 6.86 0.67 -3.97
CA ALA A 101 7.94 -0.32 -4.02
C ALA A 101 8.68 -0.42 -2.67
N LYS A 102 8.79 0.68 -1.93
CA LYS A 102 9.46 0.74 -0.62
C LYS A 102 8.63 0.18 0.54
N ASP A 103 7.36 -0.19 0.32
CA ASP A 103 6.56 -0.89 1.33
C ASP A 103 7.07 -2.32 1.55
N PHE A 104 7.73 -2.90 0.53
CA PHE A 104 8.54 -4.10 0.68
C PHE A 104 9.84 -3.72 1.38
N SER A 105 9.97 -4.11 2.66
CA SER A 105 11.12 -3.74 3.51
C SER A 105 12.49 -4.13 2.94
N TRP A 106 12.54 -5.16 2.10
CA TRP A 106 13.73 -5.67 1.42
C TRP A 106 13.98 -5.04 0.04
N ALA A 107 13.03 -4.26 -0.49
CA ALA A 107 13.11 -3.65 -1.82
C ALA A 107 13.72 -2.24 -1.81
N LYS A 108 14.68 -1.99 -2.69
CA LYS A 108 15.36 -0.71 -2.85
C LYS A 108 14.40 0.36 -3.38
N GLY A 109 13.46 -0.06 -4.23
CA GLY A 109 12.48 0.78 -4.91
C GLY A 109 12.14 0.19 -6.28
N GLU A 110 11.82 1.07 -7.23
CA GLU A 110 11.56 0.76 -8.64
C GLU A 110 10.29 -0.06 -8.83
N ALA A 111 9.13 0.61 -8.74
CA ALA A 111 7.79 0.05 -8.87
C ALA A 111 7.43 -0.32 -10.33
N TRP A 112 8.17 -1.25 -10.92
CA TRP A 112 8.03 -1.68 -12.32
C TRP A 112 6.75 -2.50 -12.55
N ALA A 113 6.55 -2.99 -13.78
CA ALA A 113 5.46 -3.86 -14.19
C ALA A 113 5.00 -4.86 -13.12
N SER A 114 3.68 -5.00 -13.02
CA SER A 114 3.03 -5.77 -11.97
C SER A 114 1.72 -6.38 -12.48
N GLN A 115 1.11 -7.30 -11.71
CA GLN A 115 -0.20 -7.87 -12.03
C GLN A 115 -0.96 -8.23 -10.75
N VAL A 116 -2.27 -7.95 -10.76
CA VAL A 116 -3.20 -8.35 -9.69
C VAL A 116 -4.08 -9.49 -10.15
N ILE A 117 -4.32 -10.43 -9.25
CA ILE A 117 -5.30 -11.51 -9.44
C ILE A 117 -6.08 -11.74 -8.14
N GLU A 118 -7.38 -11.96 -8.28
CA GLU A 118 -8.23 -12.41 -7.18
C GLU A 118 -8.15 -13.93 -7.03
N ARG A 119 -8.03 -14.39 -5.78
CA ARG A 119 -8.14 -15.81 -5.43
C ARG A 119 -8.68 -15.95 -4.01
N ASP A 120 -9.68 -16.79 -3.83
CA ASP A 120 -10.24 -17.14 -2.51
C ASP A 120 -10.66 -15.90 -1.67
N GLY A 121 -11.23 -14.89 -2.34
CA GLY A 121 -11.68 -13.64 -1.71
C GLY A 121 -10.56 -12.68 -1.30
N LYS A 122 -9.34 -12.91 -1.80
CA LYS A 122 -8.16 -12.06 -1.59
C LYS A 122 -7.56 -11.62 -2.91
N PHE A 123 -6.89 -10.48 -2.89
CA PHE A 123 -6.23 -9.90 -4.05
C PHE A 123 -4.73 -10.02 -3.87
N TYR A 124 -4.08 -10.72 -4.79
CA TYR A 124 -2.63 -10.95 -4.80
C TYR A 124 -2.01 -10.08 -5.88
N TRP A 125 -1.14 -9.17 -5.47
CA TRP A 125 -0.44 -8.27 -6.37
C TRP A 125 1.02 -8.69 -6.48
N TYR A 126 1.38 -9.26 -7.64
CA TYR A 126 2.75 -9.63 -7.99
C TYR A 126 3.45 -8.42 -8.60
N VAL A 127 4.58 -8.01 -8.04
CA VAL A 127 5.27 -6.78 -8.42
C VAL A 127 6.72 -7.03 -8.80
N THR A 128 7.24 -6.25 -9.74
CA THR A 128 8.67 -6.20 -10.04
C THR A 128 9.32 -5.06 -9.26
N VAL A 129 10.36 -5.35 -8.48
CA VAL A 129 11.13 -4.36 -7.72
C VAL A 129 12.64 -4.66 -7.77
N GLU A 130 13.47 -3.66 -7.46
CA GLU A 130 14.92 -3.88 -7.27
C GLU A 130 15.18 -4.28 -5.81
N HIS A 131 15.94 -5.36 -5.58
CA HIS A 131 16.24 -5.81 -4.21
C HIS A 131 17.39 -4.98 -3.58
N LYS A 132 17.32 -4.69 -2.25
CA LYS A 132 18.33 -3.85 -1.56
C LYS A 132 19.73 -4.48 -1.50
N THR A 133 19.80 -5.76 -1.14
CA THR A 133 21.08 -6.44 -0.85
C THR A 133 21.44 -7.58 -1.81
N ILE A 134 20.47 -8.16 -2.51
CA ILE A 134 20.68 -9.15 -3.57
C ILE A 134 20.69 -8.38 -4.90
N PRO A 135 21.77 -8.44 -5.71
CA PRO A 135 21.81 -7.70 -6.95
C PRO A 135 20.72 -8.12 -7.94
N GLY A 136 19.96 -7.16 -8.44
CA GLY A 136 19.02 -7.34 -9.55
C GLY A 136 17.53 -7.28 -9.17
N LYS A 137 16.72 -7.46 -10.21
CA LYS A 137 15.26 -7.48 -10.12
C LYS A 137 14.74 -8.70 -9.36
N SER A 138 13.69 -8.48 -8.61
CA SER A 138 13.02 -9.49 -7.79
C SER A 138 11.51 -9.32 -7.90
N ILE A 139 10.79 -10.41 -7.62
CA ILE A 139 9.32 -10.41 -7.60
C ILE A 139 8.86 -10.42 -6.14
N GLY A 140 8.06 -9.42 -5.77
CA GLY A 140 7.34 -9.40 -4.49
C GLY A 140 5.88 -9.79 -4.67
N VAL A 141 5.22 -10.16 -3.58
CA VAL A 141 3.75 -10.29 -3.56
C VAL A 141 3.16 -9.57 -2.35
N ALA A 142 2.15 -8.74 -2.61
CA ALA A 142 1.33 -8.11 -1.59
C ALA A 142 -0.08 -8.70 -1.62
N VAL A 143 -0.78 -8.67 -0.49
CA VAL A 143 -2.15 -9.19 -0.34
C VAL A 143 -3.08 -8.16 0.27
N SER A 144 -4.33 -8.16 -0.16
CA SER A 144 -5.39 -7.30 0.37
C SER A 144 -6.74 -8.03 0.35
N ASP A 145 -7.68 -7.58 1.20
CA ASP A 145 -9.06 -8.05 1.22
C ASP A 145 -9.97 -7.25 0.25
N SER A 146 -9.44 -6.23 -0.43
CA SER A 146 -10.14 -5.43 -1.44
C SER A 146 -9.20 -5.06 -2.60
N PRO A 147 -9.71 -4.83 -3.82
CA PRO A 147 -8.89 -4.48 -4.99
C PRO A 147 -8.19 -3.12 -4.88
N VAL A 148 -8.56 -2.26 -3.92
CA VAL A 148 -8.08 -0.87 -3.81
C VAL A 148 -7.53 -0.48 -2.45
N SER A 149 -7.68 -1.32 -1.42
CA SER A 149 -7.18 -0.99 -0.07
C SER A 149 -5.67 -1.20 0.07
N VAL A 150 -5.12 -0.66 1.16
CA VAL A 150 -3.72 -0.83 1.56
C VAL A 150 -3.35 -2.31 1.52
N LEU A 151 -2.31 -2.65 0.76
CA LEU A 151 -1.85 -4.02 0.65
C LEU A 151 -0.76 -4.30 1.68
N GLN A 152 -0.79 -5.51 2.25
CA GLN A 152 0.25 -5.99 3.13
C GLN A 152 1.24 -6.84 2.32
N SER A 153 2.53 -6.48 2.37
CA SER A 153 3.61 -7.29 1.79
C SER A 153 3.71 -8.64 2.51
N LEU A 154 3.75 -9.73 1.73
CA LEU A 154 3.85 -11.11 2.26
C LEU A 154 5.27 -11.64 2.30
N ILE A 155 6.05 -11.37 1.24
CA ILE A 155 7.44 -11.81 1.10
C ILE A 155 8.27 -10.75 0.39
#